data_AF-A0A8B7E5Y2-F1
#
_entry.id   AF-A0A8B7E5Y2-F1
#
_cell.length_a   1.000
_cell.length_b   1.000
_cell.length_c   1.000
_cell.angle_alpha   90.00
_cell.angle_beta   90.00
_cell.angle_gamma   90.00
#
_symmetry.space_group_name_H-M   'P 1'
#
loop_
_entity.id
_entity.type
_entity.pdbx_description
1 polymer ?
#
loop_
_entity_poly.entity_id
_entity_poly.type
_entity_poly.pdbx_seq_one_letter_code
_entity_poly.pdbx_strand_id
1 'polypeptide(L)'
;MSLETVENVNGSSKNIRKRSTWKDTEENYEEYLNKTMPEDHHRGDIASTARLLSYSDTVMATCATFLVLPIRNLKKNSGNQSLSEFFNLSYLQFIEFLFGFLIILTVWENMNIRAIVIKRVDDLILALIIFEMLVTSTLPFTVELQGHYPNEKISVLSTCIVLTILQIIDIVIILYGTFSPKLLHLELKCWTKSDLRELASIMLFKPLISLILLAIAAAFCLVHYGVSWAVIALLILMPTIRKFYWFVCRKYKNNDATEKGFFLENFSKGNVPKERVENMSDNAIAIMACILVADITVDEFPKKFSVEKDGLNYNLKVMTPEFLTFLASFCLVSALWYVNHSVLHLIKNVNSVMLYFQKVFLMFCCLCPLAGNTVLHFATKGNKDSVVAIRFSATVVFISSIANFFIFLCGVFTGTKYFYDWASLKHFQKNKRQHYYAVAKAVNLPFWSLICILGSLGSASAAPYVLYVSFLAAPCSFFVSKLVLMNHFGKAAAYIRNTIRRKVSFPNKRKEDDSIATKKISESLETIYPDSYVIKNENMN
;
A
#
# COMPACT_ATOMS: atom_id res chain seq x y z
N MET A 1 -28.39 -25.14 -36.13
CA MET A 1 -28.24 -24.06 -35.12
C MET A 1 -28.05 -24.57 -33.68
N SER A 2 -27.93 -25.88 -33.43
CA SER A 2 -27.85 -26.48 -32.08
C SER A 2 -26.59 -27.33 -31.81
N LEU A 3 -25.64 -27.41 -32.74
CA LEU A 3 -24.36 -28.12 -32.56
C LEU A 3 -23.20 -27.14 -32.32
N GLU A 4 -23.14 -26.01 -33.06
CA GLU A 4 -22.12 -24.96 -32.85
C GLU A 4 -22.24 -24.24 -31.50
N THR A 5 -23.43 -24.16 -30.92
CA THR A 5 -23.66 -23.59 -29.58
C THR A 5 -23.21 -24.54 -28.46
N VAL A 6 -23.27 -25.87 -28.67
CA VAL A 6 -22.84 -26.86 -27.69
C VAL A 6 -21.33 -27.08 -27.72
N GLU A 7 -20.70 -27.05 -28.91
CA GLU A 7 -19.24 -27.08 -29.04
C GLU A 7 -18.56 -25.84 -28.46
N ASN A 8 -19.13 -24.64 -28.65
CA ASN A 8 -18.60 -23.41 -28.04
C ASN A 8 -18.69 -23.41 -26.51
N VAL A 9 -19.76 -23.98 -25.94
CA VAL A 9 -19.92 -24.10 -24.48
C VAL A 9 -18.97 -25.16 -23.91
N ASN A 10 -18.78 -26.30 -24.59
CA ASN A 10 -17.82 -27.34 -24.17
C ASN A 10 -16.36 -26.90 -24.31
N GLY A 11 -16.02 -26.16 -25.37
CA GLY A 11 -14.70 -25.57 -25.55
C GLY A 11 -14.38 -24.53 -24.48
N SER A 12 -15.34 -23.65 -24.17
CA SER A 12 -15.21 -22.65 -23.08
C SER A 12 -15.04 -23.31 -21.71
N SER A 13 -15.84 -24.35 -21.39
CA SER A 13 -15.73 -25.08 -20.12
C SER A 13 -14.42 -25.85 -19.97
N LYS A 14 -13.90 -26.47 -21.04
CA LYS A 14 -12.59 -27.15 -21.02
C LYS A 14 -11.44 -26.15 -20.82
N ASN A 15 -11.50 -25.01 -21.49
CA ASN A 15 -10.49 -23.95 -21.36
C ASN A 15 -10.49 -23.33 -19.95
N ILE A 16 -11.66 -23.12 -19.35
CA ILE A 16 -11.78 -22.65 -17.95
C ILE A 16 -11.16 -23.66 -16.97
N ARG A 17 -11.45 -24.95 -17.14
CA ARG A 17 -10.92 -26.01 -16.27
C ARG A 17 -9.40 -26.18 -16.42
N LYS A 18 -8.88 -26.10 -17.65
CA LYS A 18 -7.44 -26.14 -17.93
C LYS A 18 -6.73 -24.94 -17.29
N ARG A 19 -7.33 -23.75 -17.36
CA ARG A 19 -6.81 -22.52 -16.75
C ARG A 19 -6.83 -22.52 -15.23
N SER A 20 -7.88 -23.06 -14.59
CA SER A 20 -7.87 -23.23 -13.13
C SER A 20 -6.75 -24.17 -12.72
N THR A 21 -6.53 -25.27 -13.43
CA THR A 21 -5.38 -26.14 -13.19
C THR A 21 -4.04 -25.44 -13.40
N TRP A 22 -3.86 -24.64 -14.47
CA TRP A 22 -2.61 -23.87 -14.65
C TRP A 22 -2.38 -22.85 -13.54
N LYS A 23 -3.43 -22.17 -13.09
CA LYS A 23 -3.37 -21.19 -12.00
C LYS A 23 -3.02 -21.86 -10.67
N ASP A 24 -3.66 -22.99 -10.36
CA ASP A 24 -3.38 -23.77 -9.15
C ASP A 24 -1.98 -24.39 -9.20
N THR A 25 -1.53 -24.80 -10.39
CA THR A 25 -0.18 -25.35 -10.62
C THR A 25 0.89 -24.26 -10.56
N GLU A 26 0.60 -23.02 -10.96
CA GLU A 26 1.54 -21.90 -10.86
C GLU A 26 1.64 -21.41 -9.40
N GLU A 27 0.52 -21.31 -8.68
CA GLU A 27 0.49 -20.95 -7.25
C GLU A 27 1.21 -22.00 -6.40
N ASN A 28 1.05 -23.28 -6.72
CA ASN A 28 1.70 -24.39 -6.02
C ASN A 28 2.86 -25.00 -6.82
N TYR A 29 3.54 -24.21 -7.64
CA TYR A 29 4.52 -24.77 -8.57
C TYR A 29 5.68 -25.48 -7.88
N GLU A 30 6.17 -24.93 -6.77
CA GLU A 30 7.22 -25.58 -5.99
C GLU A 30 6.74 -26.92 -5.41
N GLU A 31 5.48 -27.00 -4.97
CA GLU A 31 4.86 -28.25 -4.51
C GLU A 31 4.64 -29.22 -5.68
N TYR A 32 4.26 -28.71 -6.85
CA TYR A 32 4.14 -29.48 -8.09
C TYR A 32 5.49 -30.07 -8.52
N LEU A 33 6.58 -29.27 -8.50
CA LEU A 33 7.94 -29.75 -8.76
C LEU A 33 8.37 -30.78 -7.74
N ASN A 34 8.10 -30.56 -6.44
CA ASN A 34 8.40 -31.52 -5.38
C ASN A 34 7.71 -32.87 -5.62
N LYS A 35 6.50 -32.85 -6.19
CA LYS A 35 5.73 -34.06 -6.49
C LYS A 35 6.11 -34.73 -7.81
N THR A 36 6.63 -33.98 -8.77
CA THR A 36 6.88 -34.48 -10.14
C THR A 36 8.33 -34.77 -10.45
N MET A 37 9.28 -34.14 -9.75
CA MET A 37 10.70 -34.40 -9.94
C MET A 37 11.20 -35.41 -8.90
N PRO A 38 12.08 -36.36 -9.29
CA PRO A 38 12.71 -37.29 -8.35
C PRO A 38 13.46 -36.52 -7.25
N GLU A 39 13.41 -37.02 -6.01
CA GLU A 39 14.02 -36.37 -4.83
C GLU A 39 15.52 -36.06 -5.02
N ASP A 40 16.21 -36.84 -5.86
CA ASP A 40 17.66 -36.78 -6.07
C ASP A 40 18.12 -35.76 -7.13
N HIS A 41 17.21 -35.02 -7.78
CA HIS A 41 17.58 -34.05 -8.82
C HIS A 41 17.80 -32.64 -8.25
N HIS A 42 19.00 -32.09 -8.46
CA HIS A 42 19.29 -30.69 -8.14
C HIS A 42 18.37 -29.76 -8.94
N ARG A 43 17.72 -28.80 -8.26
CA ARG A 43 16.68 -27.95 -8.86
C ARG A 43 17.21 -26.85 -9.80
N GLY A 44 18.52 -26.87 -10.08
CA GLY A 44 19.22 -25.86 -10.87
C GLY A 44 19.16 -24.46 -10.24
N ASP A 45 19.66 -23.48 -10.97
CA ASP A 45 19.81 -22.09 -10.48
C ASP A 45 18.52 -21.25 -10.61
N ILE A 46 17.37 -21.89 -10.82
CA ILE A 46 16.12 -21.22 -11.16
C ILE A 46 15.24 -21.11 -9.90
N ALA A 47 15.15 -19.90 -9.35
CA ALA A 47 14.39 -19.61 -8.13
C ALA A 47 13.06 -18.89 -8.41
N SER A 48 12.17 -18.90 -7.41
CA SER A 48 10.92 -18.15 -7.44
C SER A 48 11.18 -16.63 -7.31
N THR A 49 10.37 -15.82 -8.00
CA THR A 49 10.53 -14.36 -7.97
C THR A 49 10.05 -13.71 -6.67
N ALA A 50 9.31 -14.42 -5.82
CA ALA A 50 8.59 -13.82 -4.68
C ALA A 50 9.52 -13.05 -3.73
N ARG A 51 10.61 -13.69 -3.27
CA ARG A 51 11.57 -13.07 -2.36
C ARG A 51 12.28 -11.87 -2.97
N LEU A 52 12.69 -11.99 -4.24
CA LEU A 52 13.36 -10.92 -4.98
C LEU A 52 12.44 -9.70 -5.13
N LEU A 53 11.19 -9.95 -5.47
CA LEU A 53 10.18 -8.91 -5.64
C LEU A 53 9.88 -8.18 -4.33
N SER A 54 9.81 -8.90 -3.20
CA SER A 54 9.69 -8.27 -1.87
C SER A 54 10.91 -7.42 -1.50
N TYR A 55 12.13 -7.88 -1.82
CA TYR A 55 13.34 -7.08 -1.64
C TYR A 55 13.28 -5.78 -2.46
N SER A 56 12.90 -5.88 -3.73
CA SER A 56 12.76 -4.71 -4.61
C SER A 56 11.66 -3.75 -4.15
N ASP A 57 10.55 -4.26 -3.60
CA ASP A 57 9.49 -3.43 -3.01
C ASP A 57 10.02 -2.60 -1.83
N THR A 58 10.81 -3.22 -0.94
CA THR A 58 11.42 -2.52 0.19
C THR A 58 12.38 -1.42 -0.28
N VAL A 59 13.27 -1.71 -1.24
CA VAL A 59 14.23 -0.72 -1.77
C VAL A 59 13.49 0.44 -2.44
N MET A 60 12.52 0.15 -3.32
CA MET A 60 11.72 1.17 -4.00
C MET A 60 10.94 2.05 -3.02
N ALA A 61 10.32 1.44 -1.99
CA ALA A 61 9.61 2.16 -0.95
C ALA A 61 10.54 3.09 -0.16
N THR A 62 11.76 2.63 0.13
CA THR A 62 12.80 3.42 0.80
C THR A 62 13.19 4.63 -0.03
N CYS A 63 13.51 4.42 -1.31
CA CYS A 63 13.92 5.49 -2.22
C CYS A 63 12.83 6.54 -2.39
N ALA A 64 11.57 6.11 -2.59
CA ALA A 64 10.44 7.01 -2.71
C ALA A 64 10.23 7.84 -1.43
N THR A 65 10.33 7.18 -0.27
CA THR A 65 10.13 7.81 1.03
C THR A 65 11.22 8.82 1.37
N PHE A 66 12.49 8.54 1.05
CA PHE A 66 13.61 9.42 1.38
C PHE A 66 13.60 10.77 0.65
N LEU A 67 12.84 10.89 -0.45
CA LEU A 67 12.63 12.17 -1.12
C LEU A 67 12.00 13.24 -0.20
N VAL A 68 11.34 12.85 0.91
CA VAL A 68 10.78 13.82 1.87
C VAL A 68 11.84 14.45 2.78
N LEU A 69 13.01 13.82 2.94
CA LEU A 69 14.02 14.25 3.93
C LEU A 69 14.52 15.69 3.73
N PRO A 70 14.75 16.17 2.50
CA PRO A 70 15.25 17.53 2.31
C PRO A 70 14.19 18.60 2.63
N ILE A 71 12.91 18.30 2.37
CA ILE A 71 11.80 19.24 2.55
C ILE A 71 11.24 19.28 3.97
N ARG A 72 11.46 18.25 4.80
CA ARG A 72 10.82 18.15 6.13
C ARG A 72 11.43 19.08 7.20
N ASN A 73 12.69 19.50 7.05
CA ASN A 73 13.41 20.24 8.09
C ASN A 73 13.22 21.76 7.95
N LEU A 74 12.19 22.29 8.62
CA LEU A 74 11.85 23.71 8.61
C LEU A 74 12.89 24.59 9.33
N LYS A 75 13.61 24.03 10.31
CA LYS A 75 14.52 24.76 11.21
C LYS A 75 15.80 25.24 10.52
N LYS A 76 16.27 24.50 9.51
CA LYS A 76 17.46 24.84 8.74
C LYS A 76 17.30 26.15 7.94
N ASN A 77 16.06 26.55 7.65
CA ASN A 77 15.73 27.73 6.84
C ASN A 77 15.02 28.86 7.63
N SER A 78 14.73 28.66 8.92
CA SER A 78 13.88 29.56 9.72
C SER A 78 14.65 30.71 10.39
N GLY A 79 15.26 31.59 9.61
CA GLY A 79 15.59 32.92 10.13
C GLY A 79 14.34 33.80 10.06
N ASN A 80 13.58 34.00 11.15
CA ASN A 80 12.41 34.91 11.28
C ASN A 80 11.34 34.95 10.15
N GLN A 81 11.41 34.07 9.15
CA GLN A 81 10.54 34.07 7.97
C GLN A 81 9.16 33.49 8.30
N SER A 82 8.15 34.01 7.60
CA SER A 82 6.78 33.50 7.71
C SER A 82 6.64 32.11 7.07
N LEU A 83 5.66 31.32 7.51
CA LEU A 83 5.46 29.98 6.95
C LEU A 83 5.09 30.02 5.46
N SER A 84 4.35 31.05 5.04
CA SER A 84 4.00 31.24 3.64
C SER A 84 5.23 31.52 2.76
N GLU A 85 6.20 32.26 3.30
CA GLU A 85 7.44 32.59 2.60
C GLU A 85 8.31 31.33 2.43
N PHE A 86 8.37 30.46 3.45
CA PHE A 86 9.02 29.16 3.33
C PHE A 86 8.44 28.33 2.18
N PHE A 87 7.11 28.20 2.08
CA PHE A 87 6.50 27.44 0.98
C PHE A 87 6.77 28.07 -0.39
N ASN A 88 6.79 29.40 -0.47
CA ASN A 88 7.12 30.12 -1.71
C ASN A 88 8.58 29.97 -2.13
N LEU A 89 9.50 29.77 -1.19
CA LEU A 89 10.91 29.53 -1.49
C LEU A 89 11.18 28.06 -1.84
N SER A 90 10.47 27.12 -1.19
CA SER A 90 10.66 25.68 -1.37
C SER A 90 9.73 25.04 -2.41
N TYR A 91 8.92 25.80 -3.15
CA TYR A 91 7.92 25.24 -4.06
C TYR A 91 8.49 24.30 -5.13
N LEU A 92 9.71 24.56 -5.62
CA LEU A 92 10.39 23.68 -6.59
C LEU A 92 10.72 22.32 -5.97
N GLN A 93 11.27 22.30 -4.76
CA GLN A 93 11.58 21.07 -4.03
C GLN A 93 10.31 20.24 -3.77
N PHE A 94 9.18 20.90 -3.47
CA PHE A 94 7.88 20.22 -3.35
C PHE A 94 7.44 19.58 -4.66
N ILE A 95 7.51 20.32 -5.76
CA ILE A 95 7.13 19.82 -7.09
C ILE A 95 7.97 18.59 -7.46
N GLU A 96 9.26 18.64 -7.16
CA GLU A 96 10.17 17.54 -7.46
C GLU A 96 10.02 16.34 -6.55
N PHE A 97 9.74 16.55 -5.27
CA PHE A 97 9.31 15.47 -4.40
C PHE A 97 8.11 14.73 -5.02
N LEU A 98 7.07 15.45 -5.44
CA LEU A 98 5.85 14.84 -5.99
C LEU A 98 6.14 14.05 -7.27
N PHE A 99 6.87 14.64 -8.21
CA PHE A 99 7.20 13.99 -9.47
C PHE A 99 8.19 12.84 -9.30
N GLY A 100 9.25 13.02 -8.51
CA GLY A 100 10.23 11.98 -8.19
C GLY A 100 9.57 10.77 -7.55
N PHE A 101 8.66 11.00 -6.60
CA PHE A 101 7.88 9.94 -5.96
C PHE A 101 7.05 9.16 -6.98
N LEU A 102 6.33 9.86 -7.87
CA LEU A 102 5.53 9.23 -8.92
C LEU A 102 6.37 8.51 -9.98
N ILE A 103 7.57 9.00 -10.30
CA ILE A 103 8.52 8.34 -11.19
C ILE A 103 8.96 7.01 -10.58
N ILE A 104 9.40 6.99 -9.31
CA ILE A 104 9.81 5.76 -8.63
C ILE A 104 8.65 4.76 -8.57
N LEU A 105 7.44 5.18 -8.20
CA LEU A 105 6.27 4.30 -8.21
C LEU A 105 5.89 3.82 -9.62
N THR A 106 6.24 4.56 -10.66
CA THR A 106 6.04 4.13 -12.05
C THR A 106 7.11 3.13 -12.49
N VAL A 107 8.35 3.22 -12.01
CA VAL A 107 9.37 2.18 -12.19
C VAL A 107 8.93 0.89 -11.50
N TRP A 108 8.50 0.99 -10.23
CA TRP A 108 7.95 -0.13 -9.46
C TRP A 108 6.75 -0.80 -10.16
N GLU A 109 5.82 -0.03 -10.73
CA GLU A 109 4.70 -0.59 -11.49
C GLU A 109 5.17 -1.42 -12.69
N ASN A 110 6.24 -1.01 -13.38
CA ASN A 110 6.75 -1.74 -14.54
C ASN A 110 7.36 -3.08 -14.14
N MET A 111 8.12 -3.09 -13.05
CA MET A 111 8.66 -4.32 -12.47
C MET A 111 7.53 -5.30 -12.13
N ASN A 112 6.42 -4.82 -11.58
CA ASN A 112 5.25 -5.67 -11.30
C ASN A 112 4.61 -6.25 -12.57
N ILE A 113 4.54 -5.47 -13.64
CA ILE A 113 3.96 -5.91 -14.90
C ILE A 113 4.89 -6.89 -15.62
N ARG A 114 6.19 -6.68 -15.54
CA ARG A 114 7.21 -7.63 -16.00
C ARG A 114 7.12 -8.97 -15.25
N ALA A 115 6.86 -8.92 -13.93
CA ALA A 115 6.64 -10.11 -13.09
C ALA A 115 5.33 -10.88 -13.39
N ILE A 116 4.46 -10.38 -14.28
CA ILE A 116 3.35 -11.18 -14.82
C ILE A 116 3.87 -12.20 -15.84
N VAL A 117 4.91 -11.84 -16.59
CA VAL A 117 5.50 -12.63 -17.69
C VAL A 117 6.67 -13.47 -17.20
N ILE A 118 7.60 -12.85 -16.45
CA ILE A 118 8.79 -13.50 -15.90
C ILE A 118 8.46 -13.94 -14.47
N LYS A 119 8.28 -15.26 -14.28
CA LYS A 119 7.88 -15.85 -12.97
C LYS A 119 9.03 -16.52 -12.24
N ARG A 120 10.15 -16.71 -12.92
CA ARG A 120 11.36 -17.29 -12.35
C ARG A 120 12.57 -16.46 -12.72
N VAL A 121 13.58 -16.57 -11.88
CA VAL A 121 14.82 -15.84 -12.00
C VAL A 121 15.98 -16.81 -11.88
N ASP A 122 16.95 -16.62 -12.77
CA ASP A 122 18.30 -17.16 -12.65
C ASP A 122 19.24 -16.06 -12.10
N ASP A 123 20.50 -16.42 -11.89
CA ASP A 123 21.51 -15.53 -11.34
C ASP A 123 21.74 -14.27 -12.20
N LEU A 124 21.58 -14.38 -13.52
CA LEU A 124 21.76 -13.24 -14.42
C LEU A 124 20.63 -12.21 -14.25
N ILE A 125 19.35 -12.65 -14.29
CA ILE A 125 18.24 -11.72 -14.06
C ILE A 125 18.31 -11.17 -12.64
N LEU A 126 18.68 -12.00 -11.66
CA LEU A 126 18.87 -11.56 -10.28
C LEU A 126 19.92 -10.43 -10.20
N ALA A 127 21.09 -10.61 -10.82
CA ALA A 127 22.12 -9.59 -10.87
C ALA A 127 21.64 -8.31 -11.58
N LEU A 128 20.92 -8.43 -12.70
CA LEU A 128 20.35 -7.28 -13.40
C LEU A 128 19.31 -6.53 -12.57
N ILE A 129 18.47 -7.23 -11.81
CA ILE A 129 17.50 -6.61 -10.90
C ILE A 129 18.20 -5.94 -9.73
N ILE A 130 19.25 -6.54 -9.16
CA ILE A 130 20.07 -5.90 -8.12
C ILE A 130 20.72 -4.62 -8.67
N PHE A 131 21.21 -4.65 -9.91
CA PHE A 131 21.74 -3.46 -10.58
C PHE A 131 20.66 -2.41 -10.87
N GLU A 132 19.45 -2.82 -11.26
CA GLU A 132 18.26 -1.94 -11.37
C GLU A 132 17.96 -1.26 -10.03
N MET A 133 18.04 -1.99 -8.91
CA MET A 133 17.84 -1.44 -7.57
C MET A 133 18.95 -0.45 -7.19
N LEU A 134 20.21 -0.75 -7.51
CA LEU A 134 21.35 0.14 -7.28
C LEU A 134 21.14 1.47 -8.01
N VAL A 135 20.83 1.42 -9.31
CA VAL A 135 20.60 2.63 -10.11
C VAL A 135 19.39 3.40 -9.58
N THR A 136 18.31 2.71 -9.23
CA THR A 136 17.11 3.34 -8.63
C THR A 136 17.45 4.08 -7.33
N SER A 137 18.34 3.53 -6.49
CA SER A 137 18.74 4.16 -5.23
C SER A 137 19.46 5.49 -5.39
N THR A 138 19.97 5.79 -6.59
CA THR A 138 20.56 7.10 -6.90
C THR A 138 19.53 8.17 -7.31
N LEU A 139 18.29 7.78 -7.65
CA LEU A 139 17.25 8.72 -8.09
C LEU A 139 16.92 9.79 -7.04
N PRO A 140 16.79 9.49 -5.73
CA PRO A 140 16.52 10.53 -4.74
C PRO A 140 17.59 11.63 -4.73
N PHE A 141 18.85 11.25 -4.93
CA PHE A 141 19.95 12.21 -5.02
C PHE A 141 19.86 13.07 -6.30
N THR A 142 19.62 12.46 -7.47
CA THR A 142 19.56 13.23 -8.72
C THR A 142 18.35 14.15 -8.78
N VAL A 143 17.20 13.71 -8.25
CA VAL A 143 16.00 14.54 -8.12
C VAL A 143 16.27 15.71 -7.19
N GLU A 144 16.84 15.49 -6.01
CA GLU A 144 17.14 16.59 -5.07
C GLU A 144 18.18 17.58 -5.61
N LEU A 145 19.19 17.09 -6.33
CA LEU A 145 20.17 17.95 -7.01
C LEU A 145 19.47 18.89 -8.00
N GLN A 146 18.41 18.40 -8.64
CA GLN A 146 17.61 19.17 -9.60
C GLN A 146 16.84 20.30 -8.94
N GLY A 147 16.31 20.09 -7.75
CA GLY A 147 15.47 21.08 -7.06
C GLY A 147 16.26 22.16 -6.42
N HIS A 148 17.48 21.83 -6.01
CA HIS A 148 18.40 22.80 -5.49
C HIS A 148 19.08 23.62 -6.60
N TYR A 149 19.40 23.00 -7.73
CA TYR A 149 20.11 23.65 -8.84
C TYR A 149 19.41 23.47 -10.20
N PRO A 150 18.18 23.99 -10.37
CA PRO A 150 17.39 23.78 -11.58
C PRO A 150 18.00 24.44 -12.82
N ASN A 151 18.76 25.53 -12.62
CA ASN A 151 19.41 26.27 -13.70
C ASN A 151 20.70 25.56 -14.20
N GLU A 152 21.28 24.68 -13.39
CA GLU A 152 22.50 23.97 -13.74
C GLU A 152 22.17 22.76 -14.62
N LYS A 153 22.65 22.79 -15.87
CA LYS A 153 22.36 21.76 -16.88
C LYS A 153 22.79 20.36 -16.44
N ILE A 154 23.88 20.26 -15.67
CA ILE A 154 24.40 19.01 -15.13
C ILE A 154 23.36 18.31 -14.26
N SER A 155 22.53 19.09 -13.57
CA SER A 155 21.53 18.57 -12.64
C SER A 155 20.45 17.76 -13.36
N VAL A 156 19.83 18.36 -14.38
CA VAL A 156 18.83 17.71 -15.23
C VAL A 156 19.45 16.55 -16.02
N LEU A 157 20.66 16.73 -16.53
CA LEU A 157 21.36 15.69 -17.29
C LEU A 157 21.65 14.45 -16.43
N SER A 158 22.01 14.64 -15.16
CA SER A 158 22.23 13.55 -14.19
C SER A 158 20.97 12.67 -14.06
N THR A 159 19.80 13.28 -13.84
CA THR A 159 18.52 12.57 -13.77
C THR A 159 18.22 11.82 -15.08
N CYS A 160 18.44 12.46 -16.24
CA CYS A 160 18.25 11.83 -17.55
C CYS A 160 19.16 10.61 -17.74
N ILE A 161 20.42 10.66 -17.32
CA ILE A 161 21.37 9.55 -17.41
C ILE A 161 20.89 8.37 -16.56
N VAL A 162 20.55 8.61 -15.29
CA VAL A 162 20.06 7.56 -14.38
C VAL A 162 18.81 6.90 -14.95
N LEU A 163 17.82 7.67 -15.40
CA LEU A 163 16.60 7.14 -15.99
C LEU A 163 16.86 6.38 -17.30
N THR A 164 17.83 6.81 -18.11
CA THR A 164 18.21 6.12 -19.35
C THR A 164 18.84 4.77 -19.06
N ILE A 165 19.73 4.69 -18.08
CA ILE A 165 20.33 3.43 -17.63
C ILE A 165 19.24 2.47 -17.16
N LEU A 166 18.25 2.94 -16.40
CA LEU A 166 17.11 2.11 -15.99
C LEU A 166 16.32 1.56 -17.19
N GLN A 167 16.08 2.37 -18.23
CA GLN A 167 15.37 1.88 -19.43
C GLN A 167 16.20 0.83 -20.19
N ILE A 168 17.52 1.01 -20.28
CA ILE A 168 18.41 0.05 -20.94
C ILE A 168 18.40 -1.29 -20.19
N ILE A 169 18.51 -1.27 -18.86
CA ILE A 169 18.45 -2.48 -18.04
C ILE A 169 17.10 -3.19 -18.24
N ASP A 170 15.97 -2.46 -18.24
CA ASP A 170 14.65 -3.05 -18.46
C ASP A 170 14.55 -3.73 -19.84
N ILE A 171 15.10 -3.11 -20.89
CA ILE A 171 15.18 -3.71 -22.23
C ILE A 171 15.97 -5.02 -22.20
N VAL A 172 17.14 -5.04 -21.55
CA VAL A 172 17.98 -6.24 -21.44
C VAL A 172 17.25 -7.36 -20.70
N ILE A 173 16.58 -7.05 -19.57
CA ILE A 173 15.80 -8.05 -18.81
C ILE A 173 14.66 -8.62 -19.66
N ILE A 174 13.93 -7.78 -20.40
CA ILE A 174 12.82 -8.23 -21.26
C ILE A 174 13.33 -9.13 -22.40
N LEU A 175 14.40 -8.73 -23.08
CA LEU A 175 14.99 -9.51 -24.17
C LEU A 175 15.52 -10.85 -23.67
N TYR A 176 16.25 -10.86 -22.55
CA TYR A 176 16.77 -12.09 -21.95
C TYR A 176 15.65 -13.01 -21.46
N GLY A 177 14.68 -12.47 -20.72
CA GLY A 177 13.55 -13.24 -20.18
C GLY A 177 12.69 -13.87 -21.28
N THR A 178 12.50 -13.19 -22.40
CA THR A 178 11.73 -13.72 -23.55
C THR A 178 12.52 -14.72 -24.39
N PHE A 179 13.86 -14.65 -24.40
CA PHE A 179 14.72 -15.63 -25.06
C PHE A 179 14.82 -16.95 -24.29
N SER A 180 14.71 -16.90 -22.96
CA SER A 180 14.83 -18.05 -22.06
C SER A 180 13.45 -18.61 -21.64
N PRO A 181 12.88 -19.61 -22.34
CA PRO A 181 11.53 -20.11 -22.08
C PRO A 181 11.37 -20.74 -20.69
N LYS A 182 12.47 -21.14 -20.04
CA LYS A 182 12.45 -21.71 -18.69
C LYS A 182 11.98 -20.70 -17.64
N LEU A 183 12.18 -19.39 -17.86
CA LEU A 183 11.92 -18.31 -16.91
C LEU A 183 10.49 -17.74 -16.99
N LEU A 184 9.82 -18.00 -18.11
CA LEU A 184 8.49 -17.49 -18.41
C LEU A 184 7.39 -18.25 -17.64
N HIS A 185 6.25 -17.56 -17.48
CA HIS A 185 5.00 -18.15 -17.02
C HIS A 185 4.64 -19.42 -17.80
N LEU A 186 4.05 -20.43 -17.13
CA LEU A 186 3.77 -21.74 -17.73
C LEU A 186 2.99 -21.67 -19.05
N GLU A 187 1.93 -20.86 -19.09
CA GLU A 187 1.10 -20.68 -20.31
C GLU A 187 1.90 -20.18 -21.52
N LEU A 188 3.00 -19.43 -21.29
CA LEU A 188 3.85 -18.87 -22.35
C LEU A 188 4.85 -19.89 -22.90
N LYS A 189 5.14 -20.97 -22.18
CA LYS A 189 6.09 -22.02 -22.63
C LYS A 189 5.56 -22.78 -23.85
N CYS A 190 4.24 -22.85 -24.00
CA CYS A 190 3.57 -23.52 -25.12
C CYS A 190 3.44 -22.62 -26.36
N TRP A 191 3.88 -21.36 -26.32
CA TRP A 191 3.71 -20.41 -27.42
C TRP A 191 4.77 -20.59 -28.50
N THR A 192 4.42 -20.22 -29.74
CA THR A 192 5.38 -20.22 -30.85
C THR A 192 6.42 -19.10 -30.67
N LYS A 193 7.62 -19.26 -31.27
CA LYS A 193 8.68 -18.23 -31.21
C LYS A 193 8.22 -16.88 -31.79
N SER A 194 7.35 -16.89 -32.79
CA SER A 194 6.74 -15.67 -33.36
C SER A 194 5.83 -14.97 -32.36
N ASP A 195 5.04 -15.72 -31.59
CA ASP A 195 4.14 -15.15 -30.58
C ASP A 195 4.91 -14.55 -29.40
N LEU A 196 6.00 -15.21 -28.98
CA LEU A 196 6.89 -14.67 -27.95
C LEU A 196 7.60 -13.38 -28.42
N ARG A 197 7.98 -13.30 -29.70
CA ARG A 197 8.54 -12.08 -30.28
C ARG A 197 7.50 -10.94 -30.35
N GLU A 198 6.23 -11.26 -30.60
CA GLU A 198 5.14 -10.27 -30.52
C GLU A 198 4.92 -9.78 -29.08
N LEU A 199 4.94 -10.68 -28.09
CA LEU A 199 4.86 -10.27 -26.68
C LEU A 199 6.06 -9.40 -26.29
N ALA A 200 7.27 -9.78 -26.71
CA ALA A 200 8.49 -9.01 -26.46
C ALA A 200 8.40 -7.61 -27.07
N SER A 201 7.93 -7.45 -28.31
CA SER A 201 7.80 -6.13 -28.93
C SER A 201 6.81 -5.24 -28.18
N ILE A 202 5.71 -5.80 -27.68
CA ILE A 202 4.74 -5.08 -26.86
C ILE A 202 5.35 -4.64 -25.52
N MET A 203 6.14 -5.50 -24.89
CA MET A 203 6.83 -5.16 -23.63
C MET A 203 7.92 -4.10 -23.85
N LEU A 204 8.66 -4.17 -24.96
CA LEU A 204 9.73 -3.24 -25.32
C LEU A 204 9.22 -1.87 -25.78
N PHE A 205 7.98 -1.77 -26.26
CA PHE A 205 7.38 -0.50 -26.67
C PHE A 205 7.53 0.61 -25.62
N LYS A 206 7.25 0.27 -24.36
CA LYS A 206 7.36 1.22 -23.26
C LYS A 206 8.79 1.76 -23.07
N PRO A 207 9.81 0.93 -22.75
CA PRO A 207 11.13 1.45 -22.46
C PRO A 207 11.76 2.13 -23.67
N LEU A 208 11.43 1.71 -24.90
CA LEU A 208 11.86 2.40 -26.13
C LEU A 208 11.29 3.81 -26.24
N ILE A 209 9.98 4.01 -26.02
CA ILE A 209 9.39 5.36 -26.00
C ILE A 209 9.97 6.18 -24.85
N SER A 210 10.15 5.59 -23.67
CA SER A 210 10.80 6.29 -22.55
C SER A 210 12.20 6.79 -22.93
N LEU A 211 12.98 6.00 -23.66
CA LEU A 211 14.33 6.35 -24.11
C LEU A 211 14.30 7.52 -25.10
N ILE A 212 13.34 7.52 -26.04
CA ILE A 212 13.11 8.65 -26.96
C ILE A 212 12.73 9.92 -26.19
N LEU A 213 11.81 9.81 -25.22
CA LEU A 213 11.41 10.95 -24.38
C LEU A 213 12.59 11.49 -23.57
N LEU A 214 13.44 10.62 -23.03
CA LEU A 214 14.64 11.03 -22.28
C LEU A 214 15.69 11.69 -23.18
N ALA A 215 15.88 11.21 -24.41
CA ALA A 215 16.75 11.87 -25.38
C ALA A 215 16.25 13.28 -25.73
N ILE A 216 14.92 13.42 -25.91
CA ILE A 216 14.26 14.71 -26.13
C ILE A 216 14.43 15.62 -24.90
N ALA A 217 14.23 15.09 -23.68
CA ALA A 217 14.42 15.84 -22.44
C ALA A 217 15.88 16.32 -22.29
N ALA A 218 16.85 15.48 -22.59
CA ALA A 218 18.28 15.84 -22.56
C ALA A 218 18.61 16.94 -23.58
N ALA A 219 18.04 16.90 -24.79
CA ALA A 219 18.21 17.96 -25.78
C ALA A 219 17.58 19.29 -25.32
N PHE A 220 16.36 19.25 -24.77
CA PHE A 220 15.67 20.46 -24.27
C PHE A 220 16.29 21.07 -23.02
N CYS A 221 17.14 20.32 -22.30
CA CYS A 221 17.94 20.87 -21.20
C CYS A 221 18.83 22.04 -21.66
N LEU A 222 19.25 22.07 -22.94
CA LEU A 222 20.03 23.17 -23.50
C LEU A 222 19.23 24.47 -23.65
N VAL A 223 17.89 24.37 -23.73
CA VAL A 223 16.99 25.50 -23.97
C VAL A 223 16.41 25.99 -22.64
N HIS A 224 15.72 25.11 -21.91
CA HIS A 224 15.06 25.47 -20.65
C HIS A 224 14.81 24.20 -19.79
N TYR A 225 15.23 24.24 -18.52
CA TYR A 225 15.09 23.10 -17.60
C TYR A 225 13.62 22.69 -17.39
N GLY A 226 12.70 23.66 -17.33
CA GLY A 226 11.28 23.40 -17.16
C GLY A 226 10.65 22.60 -18.32
N VAL A 227 11.15 22.75 -19.55
CA VAL A 227 10.66 21.97 -20.70
C VAL A 227 11.18 20.53 -20.62
N SER A 228 12.46 20.37 -20.28
CA SER A 228 13.06 19.05 -20.02
C SER A 228 12.28 18.30 -18.95
N TRP A 229 11.91 18.99 -17.88
CA TRP A 229 11.12 18.41 -16.81
C TRP A 229 9.68 18.05 -17.20
N ALA A 230 9.02 18.89 -17.99
CA ALA A 230 7.70 18.57 -18.53
C ALA A 230 7.75 17.28 -19.36
N VAL A 231 8.82 17.06 -20.13
CA VAL A 231 9.04 15.82 -20.88
C VAL A 231 9.31 14.62 -19.95
N ILE A 232 10.13 14.79 -18.91
CA ILE A 232 10.34 13.74 -17.89
C ILE A 232 9.02 13.38 -17.18
N ALA A 233 8.18 14.36 -16.87
CA ALA A 233 6.88 14.14 -16.25
C ALA A 233 5.93 13.31 -17.13
N LEU A 234 6.09 13.31 -18.46
CA LEU A 234 5.33 12.42 -19.34
C LEU A 234 5.58 10.93 -19.06
N LEU A 235 6.73 10.57 -18.46
CA LEU A 235 7.01 9.19 -18.04
C LEU A 235 6.01 8.69 -17.00
N ILE A 236 5.44 9.58 -16.18
CA ILE A 236 4.41 9.24 -15.19
C ILE A 236 3.11 8.80 -15.87
N LEU A 237 2.82 9.36 -17.05
CA LEU A 237 1.65 9.00 -17.85
C LEU A 237 1.86 7.72 -18.67
N MET A 238 3.07 7.18 -18.73
CA MET A 238 3.40 6.00 -19.53
C MET A 238 2.49 4.78 -19.29
N PRO A 239 2.07 4.44 -18.06
CA PRO A 239 1.13 3.34 -17.86
C PRO A 239 -0.24 3.57 -18.52
N THR A 240 -0.71 4.83 -18.59
CA THR A 240 -1.94 5.19 -19.32
C THR A 240 -1.74 5.12 -20.84
N ILE A 241 -0.59 5.59 -21.34
CA ILE A 241 -0.24 5.53 -22.76
C ILE A 241 -0.21 4.07 -23.23
N ARG A 242 0.39 3.17 -22.44
CA ARG A 242 0.40 1.73 -22.75
C ARG A 242 -1.01 1.15 -22.84
N LYS A 243 -1.93 1.54 -21.96
CA LYS A 243 -3.33 1.08 -22.03
C LYS A 243 -4.05 1.60 -23.27
N PHE A 244 -3.81 2.86 -23.61
CA PHE A 244 -4.35 3.45 -24.83
C PHE A 244 -3.81 2.73 -26.08
N TYR A 245 -2.52 2.46 -26.12
CA TYR A 245 -1.89 1.63 -27.16
C TYR A 245 -2.58 0.26 -27.29
N TRP A 246 -2.76 -0.45 -26.17
CA TRP A 246 -3.48 -1.72 -26.14
C TRP A 246 -4.93 -1.62 -26.63
N PHE A 247 -5.64 -0.56 -26.24
CA PHE A 247 -7.00 -0.30 -26.69
C PHE A 247 -7.07 -0.11 -28.21
N VAL A 248 -6.12 0.64 -28.77
CA VAL A 248 -6.00 0.85 -30.23
C VAL A 248 -5.64 -0.46 -30.94
N CYS A 249 -4.61 -1.18 -30.48
CA CYS A 249 -4.22 -2.47 -31.06
C CYS A 249 -5.37 -3.47 -31.08
N ARG A 250 -6.19 -3.50 -30.02
CA ARG A 250 -7.37 -4.37 -29.93
C ARG A 250 -8.48 -3.99 -30.90
N LYS A 251 -8.62 -2.72 -31.27
CA LYS A 251 -9.61 -2.29 -32.26
C LYS A 251 -9.27 -2.79 -33.67
N TYR A 252 -7.98 -2.94 -33.97
CA TYR A 252 -7.50 -3.39 -35.28
C TYR A 252 -7.31 -4.90 -35.38
N LYS A 253 -7.07 -5.61 -34.27
CA LYS A 253 -6.88 -7.06 -34.25
C LYS A 253 -8.22 -7.75 -33.97
N ASN A 254 -8.63 -8.66 -34.87
CA ASN A 254 -9.85 -9.45 -34.66
C ASN A 254 -9.74 -10.21 -33.33
N ASN A 255 -10.85 -10.26 -32.59
CA ASN A 255 -10.91 -10.75 -31.21
C ASN A 255 -10.85 -12.29 -31.24
N ASP A 256 -9.65 -12.85 -31.45
CA ASP A 256 -9.45 -14.30 -31.48
C ASP A 256 -9.74 -14.86 -30.09
N ALA A 257 -10.75 -15.71 -29.97
CA ALA A 257 -11.13 -16.43 -28.75
C ALA A 257 -10.14 -17.57 -28.39
N THR A 258 -8.84 -17.31 -28.57
CA THR A 258 -7.75 -18.25 -28.29
C THR A 258 -7.20 -18.05 -26.88
N GLU A 259 -6.57 -19.08 -26.29
CA GLU A 259 -5.89 -18.99 -24.99
C GLU A 259 -4.88 -17.81 -24.95
N LYS A 260 -4.20 -17.55 -26.07
CA LYS A 260 -3.34 -16.38 -26.29
C LYS A 260 -4.08 -15.06 -26.09
N GLY A 261 -5.25 -14.90 -26.71
CA GLY A 261 -6.09 -13.70 -26.59
C GLY A 261 -6.48 -13.41 -25.13
N PHE A 262 -6.79 -14.44 -24.35
CA PHE A 262 -7.13 -14.29 -22.93
C PHE A 262 -5.94 -13.91 -22.04
N PHE A 263 -4.74 -14.43 -22.31
CA PHE A 263 -3.53 -14.01 -21.59
C PHE A 263 -3.20 -12.55 -21.91
N LEU A 264 -3.17 -12.18 -23.19
CA LEU A 264 -2.90 -10.82 -23.64
C LEU A 264 -3.95 -9.83 -23.11
N GLU A 265 -5.22 -10.23 -23.03
CA GLU A 265 -6.25 -9.42 -22.38
C GLU A 265 -5.93 -9.19 -20.89
N ASN A 266 -5.56 -10.23 -20.16
CA ASN A 266 -5.23 -10.08 -18.74
C ASN A 266 -3.96 -9.26 -18.52
N PHE A 267 -2.95 -9.42 -19.38
CA PHE A 267 -1.75 -8.61 -19.40
C PHE A 267 -2.08 -7.13 -19.70
N SER A 268 -2.95 -6.86 -20.69
CA SER A 268 -3.37 -5.50 -21.06
C SER A 268 -4.10 -4.76 -19.94
N LYS A 269 -4.84 -5.49 -19.08
CA LYS A 269 -5.49 -4.91 -17.90
C LYS A 269 -4.46 -4.34 -16.92
N GLY A 270 -3.24 -4.91 -16.88
CA GLY A 270 -2.15 -4.46 -16.03
C GLY A 270 -2.54 -4.46 -14.56
N ASN A 271 -3.31 -5.46 -14.13
CA ASN A 271 -3.68 -5.59 -12.72
C ASN A 271 -2.44 -6.00 -11.93
N VAL A 272 -2.18 -5.30 -10.83
CA VAL A 272 -1.09 -5.63 -9.92
C VAL A 272 -1.66 -6.55 -8.83
N PRO A 273 -0.96 -7.64 -8.47
CA PRO A 273 -1.37 -8.50 -7.36
C PRO A 273 -1.45 -7.69 -6.06
N LYS A 274 -2.48 -7.95 -5.26
CA LYS A 274 -2.75 -7.25 -4.00
C LYS A 274 -1.56 -7.25 -3.05
N GLU A 275 -0.92 -8.40 -2.89
CA GLU A 275 0.24 -8.60 -2.00
C GLU A 275 1.38 -7.62 -2.29
N ARG A 276 1.65 -7.33 -3.57
CA ARG A 276 2.71 -6.38 -3.95
C ARG A 276 2.35 -4.95 -3.56
N VAL A 277 1.08 -4.60 -3.69
CA VAL A 277 0.58 -3.29 -3.27
C VAL A 277 0.62 -3.16 -1.75
N GLU A 278 0.26 -4.21 -1.02
CA GLU A 278 0.36 -4.29 0.44
C GLU A 278 1.82 -4.13 0.89
N ASN A 279 2.73 -4.96 0.37
CA ASN A 279 4.16 -4.91 0.71
C ASN A 279 4.79 -3.53 0.43
N MET A 280 4.52 -2.94 -0.74
CA MET A 280 5.03 -1.61 -1.07
C MET A 280 4.53 -0.55 -0.09
N SER A 281 3.26 -0.64 0.32
CA SER A 281 2.62 0.33 1.21
C SER A 281 3.10 0.17 2.65
N ASP A 282 3.20 -1.06 3.13
CA ASP A 282 3.70 -1.40 4.47
C ASP A 282 5.15 -0.95 4.64
N ASN A 283 6.01 -1.23 3.64
CA ASN A 283 7.39 -0.78 3.64
C ASN A 283 7.50 0.74 3.66
N ALA A 284 6.74 1.45 2.80
CA ALA A 284 6.79 2.91 2.77
C ALA A 284 6.37 3.50 4.11
N ILE A 285 5.27 3.02 4.70
CA ILE A 285 4.75 3.54 5.97
C ILE A 285 5.68 3.18 7.14
N ALA A 286 6.30 2.00 7.16
CA ALA A 286 7.29 1.64 8.17
C ALA A 286 8.49 2.58 8.15
N ILE A 287 9.01 2.89 6.96
CA ILE A 287 10.15 3.81 6.81
C ILE A 287 9.73 5.23 7.20
N MET A 288 8.52 5.66 6.85
CA MET A 288 7.96 6.93 7.30
C MET A 288 7.90 7.02 8.84
N ALA A 289 7.48 5.94 9.52
CA ALA A 289 7.46 5.90 10.98
C ALA A 289 8.87 6.01 11.59
N CYS A 290 9.87 5.39 10.96
CA CYS A 290 11.28 5.55 11.34
C CYS A 290 11.80 6.99 11.11
N ILE A 291 11.37 7.64 10.03
CA ILE A 291 11.71 9.04 9.75
C ILE A 291 11.18 9.97 10.85
N LEU A 292 9.96 9.74 11.36
CA LEU A 292 9.38 10.53 12.45
C LEU A 292 10.22 10.48 13.74
N VAL A 293 10.73 9.31 14.13
CA VAL A 293 11.60 9.22 15.32
C VAL A 293 12.98 9.82 15.04
N ALA A 294 13.44 9.78 13.79
CA ALA A 294 14.70 10.40 13.39
C ALA A 294 14.72 11.92 13.55
N ASP A 295 13.57 12.61 13.48
CA ASP A 295 13.48 14.04 13.79
C ASP A 295 13.93 14.32 15.24
N ILE A 296 13.58 13.44 16.18
CA ILE A 296 14.01 13.55 17.58
C ILE A 296 15.47 13.14 17.77
N THR A 297 15.89 12.04 17.14
CA THR A 297 17.22 11.46 17.42
C THR A 297 18.36 12.15 16.66
N VAL A 298 18.06 12.93 15.62
CA VAL A 298 19.05 13.62 14.80
C VAL A 298 18.94 15.14 14.94
N ASP A 299 17.76 15.70 14.67
CA ASP A 299 17.61 17.16 14.55
C ASP A 299 17.41 17.85 15.92
N GLU A 300 16.60 17.25 16.80
CA GLU A 300 16.28 17.81 18.12
C GLU A 300 17.08 17.19 19.27
N PHE A 301 18.10 16.38 18.97
CA PHE A 301 18.87 15.68 19.99
C PHE A 301 19.66 16.67 20.90
N PRO A 302 19.65 16.49 22.24
CA PRO A 302 20.36 17.37 23.17
C PRO A 302 21.85 17.47 22.86
N LYS A 303 22.34 18.71 22.68
CA LYS A 303 23.77 18.96 22.44
C LYS A 303 24.53 18.94 23.76
N LYS A 304 25.77 18.41 23.76
CA LYS A 304 26.62 18.33 24.97
C LYS A 304 26.71 19.67 25.72
N PHE A 305 26.92 20.76 24.98
CA PHE A 305 27.01 22.11 25.55
C PHE A 305 25.74 22.58 26.28
N SER A 306 24.53 22.30 25.74
CA SER A 306 23.28 22.71 26.41
C SER A 306 22.99 21.86 27.65
N VAL A 307 23.43 20.60 27.66
CA VAL A 307 23.30 19.70 28.80
C VAL A 307 24.26 20.08 29.93
N GLU A 308 25.51 20.47 29.60
CA GLU A 308 26.48 20.95 30.59
C GLU A 308 26.03 22.24 31.27
N LYS A 309 25.37 23.14 30.51
CA LYS A 309 24.90 24.42 31.02
C LYS A 309 23.63 24.32 31.87
N ASP A 310 22.59 23.66 31.35
CA ASP A 310 21.24 23.71 31.92
C ASP A 310 20.82 22.38 32.59
N GLY A 311 21.63 21.33 32.46
CA GLY A 311 21.34 19.99 32.97
C GLY A 311 20.42 19.18 32.04
N LEU A 312 20.56 17.84 32.08
CA LEU A 312 19.81 16.94 31.20
C LEU A 312 18.30 16.99 31.45
N ASN A 313 17.87 17.01 32.72
CA ASN A 313 16.46 17.04 33.09
C ASN A 313 15.73 18.26 32.54
N TYR A 314 16.39 19.42 32.54
CA TYR A 314 15.83 20.64 31.98
C TYR A 314 15.67 20.53 30.46
N ASN A 315 16.71 20.09 29.76
CA ASN A 315 16.67 19.91 28.30
C ASN A 315 15.56 18.92 27.89
N LEU A 316 15.42 17.78 28.59
CA LEU A 316 14.35 16.81 28.33
C LEU A 316 12.95 17.38 28.59
N LYS A 317 12.78 18.21 29.61
CA LYS A 317 11.51 18.89 29.89
C LYS A 317 11.16 19.89 28.77
N VAL A 318 12.14 20.61 28.25
CA VAL A 318 11.96 21.52 27.12
C VAL A 318 11.53 20.76 25.86
N MET A 319 12.05 19.55 25.63
CA MET A 319 11.71 18.69 24.48
C MET A 319 10.32 18.01 24.54
N THR A 320 9.49 18.33 25.54
CA THR A 320 8.16 17.70 25.70
C THR A 320 7.26 17.89 24.45
N PRO A 321 7.17 19.08 23.83
CA PRO A 321 6.36 19.29 22.62
C PRO A 321 6.79 18.41 21.43
N GLU A 322 8.08 18.16 21.28
CA GLU A 322 8.69 17.32 20.26
C GLU A 322 8.26 15.86 20.47
N PHE A 323 8.37 15.34 21.70
CA PHE A 323 7.91 14.00 22.05
C PHE A 323 6.40 13.81 21.81
N LEU A 324 5.59 14.80 22.19
CA LEU A 324 4.14 14.77 21.98
C LEU A 324 3.78 14.81 20.49
N THR A 325 4.48 15.64 19.70
CA THR A 325 4.23 15.75 18.26
C THR A 325 4.66 14.48 17.52
N PHE A 326 5.78 13.86 17.92
CA PHE A 326 6.19 12.55 17.43
C PHE A 326 5.11 11.50 17.72
N LEU A 327 4.66 11.38 18.96
CA LEU A 327 3.62 10.42 19.34
C LEU A 327 2.35 10.65 18.52
N ALA A 328 1.93 11.91 18.40
CA ALA A 328 0.74 12.29 17.64
C ALA A 328 0.87 11.91 16.15
N SER A 329 2.01 12.22 15.53
CA SER A 329 2.30 11.93 14.12
C SER A 329 2.39 10.43 13.87
N PHE A 330 3.01 9.67 14.78
CA PHE A 330 3.09 8.22 14.70
C PHE A 330 1.71 7.57 14.78
N CYS A 331 0.87 8.00 15.72
CA CYS A 331 -0.51 7.52 15.83
C CYS A 331 -1.34 7.84 14.58
N LEU A 332 -1.17 9.03 14.00
CA LEU A 332 -1.86 9.45 12.78
C LEU A 332 -1.46 8.61 11.56
N VAL A 333 -0.16 8.40 11.34
CA VAL A 333 0.36 7.56 10.26
C VAL A 333 -0.10 6.11 10.44
N SER A 334 -0.08 5.59 11.67
CA SER A 334 -0.60 4.26 12.00
C SER A 334 -2.11 4.14 11.74
N ALA A 335 -2.88 5.20 11.98
CA ALA A 335 -4.30 5.24 11.66
C ALA A 335 -4.56 5.25 10.14
N LEU A 336 -3.76 6.00 9.38
CA LEU A 336 -3.79 5.98 7.91
C LEU A 336 -3.47 4.59 7.36
N TRP A 337 -2.44 3.93 7.89
CA TRP A 337 -2.10 2.54 7.58
C TRP A 337 -3.26 1.59 7.89
N TYR A 338 -3.85 1.70 9.09
CA TYR A 338 -4.96 0.84 9.50
C TYR A 338 -6.17 0.94 8.57
N VAL A 339 -6.48 2.16 8.09
CA VAL A 339 -7.53 2.37 7.09
C VAL A 339 -7.15 1.74 5.75
N ASN A 340 -5.92 1.96 5.26
CA ASN A 340 -5.44 1.37 4.01
C ASN A 340 -5.46 -0.17 4.06
N HIS A 341 -4.92 -0.78 5.11
CA HIS A 341 -4.98 -2.22 5.36
C HIS A 341 -6.43 -2.73 5.35
N SER A 342 -7.35 -2.04 6.03
CA SER A 342 -8.77 -2.41 6.05
C SER A 342 -9.42 -2.35 4.66
N VAL A 343 -9.05 -1.38 3.83
CA VAL A 343 -9.57 -1.21 2.46
C VAL A 343 -8.98 -2.27 1.52
N LEU A 344 -7.66 -2.46 1.54
CA LEU A 344 -6.96 -3.46 0.71
C LEU A 344 -7.41 -4.89 1.03
N HIS A 345 -7.73 -5.20 2.29
CA HIS A 345 -8.27 -6.50 2.70
C HIS A 345 -9.59 -6.88 1.97
N LEU A 346 -10.37 -5.90 1.50
CA LEU A 346 -11.61 -6.14 0.73
C LEU A 346 -11.33 -6.50 -0.73
N ILE A 347 -10.15 -6.17 -1.22
CA ILE A 347 -9.75 -6.28 -2.62
C ILE A 347 -9.06 -7.61 -2.86
N LYS A 348 -9.38 -8.27 -3.97
CA LYS A 348 -8.72 -9.47 -4.47
C LYS A 348 -7.55 -9.12 -5.40
N ASN A 349 -7.76 -8.19 -6.32
CA ASN A 349 -6.76 -7.74 -7.30
C ASN A 349 -6.87 -6.22 -7.50
N VAL A 350 -5.73 -5.55 -7.64
CA VAL A 350 -5.68 -4.09 -7.78
C VAL A 350 -5.64 -3.71 -9.25
N ASN A 351 -6.68 -3.01 -9.70
CA ASN A 351 -6.70 -2.44 -11.06
C ASN A 351 -5.89 -1.13 -11.09
N SER A 352 -5.59 -0.61 -12.28
CA SER A 352 -4.71 0.56 -12.33
C SER A 352 -5.36 1.87 -11.84
N VAL A 353 -6.70 1.99 -11.82
CA VAL A 353 -7.35 3.18 -11.24
C VAL A 353 -7.16 3.20 -9.72
N MET A 354 -7.40 2.06 -9.07
CA MET A 354 -7.09 1.87 -7.65
C MET A 354 -5.60 2.08 -7.38
N LEU A 355 -4.73 1.63 -8.29
CA LEU A 355 -3.29 1.84 -8.17
C LEU A 355 -2.92 3.33 -8.16
N TYR A 356 -3.52 4.17 -9.03
CA TYR A 356 -3.28 5.61 -9.02
C TYR A 356 -3.70 6.25 -7.69
N PHE A 357 -4.86 5.87 -7.15
CA PHE A 357 -5.27 6.33 -5.83
C PHE A 357 -4.32 5.83 -4.73
N GLN A 358 -3.79 4.60 -4.84
CA GLN A 358 -2.78 4.11 -3.90
C GLN A 358 -1.47 4.93 -3.97
N LYS A 359 -1.02 5.30 -5.17
CA LYS A 359 0.15 6.18 -5.35
C LYS A 359 -0.07 7.53 -4.67
N VAL A 360 -1.25 8.14 -4.87
CA VAL A 360 -1.63 9.41 -4.22
C VAL A 360 -1.69 9.25 -2.69
N PHE A 361 -2.29 8.17 -2.19
CA PHE A 361 -2.33 7.88 -0.76
C PHE A 361 -0.93 7.85 -0.15
N LEU A 362 -0.01 7.08 -0.74
CA LEU A 362 1.36 6.95 -0.24
C LEU A 362 2.13 8.27 -0.33
N MET A 363 2.04 8.98 -1.46
CA MET A 363 2.74 10.25 -1.67
C MET A 363 2.38 11.30 -0.60
N PHE A 364 1.09 11.46 -0.29
CA PHE A 364 0.65 12.38 0.76
C PHE A 364 0.86 11.82 2.17
N CYS A 365 0.79 10.50 2.37
CA CYS A 365 1.19 9.90 3.65
C CYS A 365 2.67 10.16 3.96
N CYS A 366 3.53 10.17 2.93
CA CYS A 366 4.93 10.49 3.08
C CYS A 366 5.19 11.96 3.45
N LEU A 367 4.25 12.87 3.22
CA LEU A 367 4.35 14.26 3.67
C LEU A 367 3.98 14.46 5.15
N CYS A 368 3.59 13.42 5.88
CA CYS A 368 3.20 13.52 7.28
C CYS A 368 4.28 14.06 8.24
N PRO A 369 5.59 13.75 8.11
CA PRO A 369 6.62 14.35 8.97
C PRO A 369 6.71 15.87 8.81
N LEU A 370 6.63 16.35 7.57
CA LEU A 370 6.56 17.78 7.32
C LEU A 370 5.28 18.39 7.92
N ALA A 371 4.13 17.71 7.79
CA ALA A 371 2.88 18.13 8.42
C ALA A 371 2.99 18.17 9.97
N GLY A 372 3.74 17.25 10.57
CA GLY A 372 4.06 17.24 12.00
C GLY A 372 4.95 18.41 12.40
N ASN A 373 6.05 18.63 11.68
CA ASN A 373 7.00 19.72 11.96
C ASN A 373 6.36 21.11 11.79
N THR A 374 5.49 21.29 10.78
CA THR A 374 4.71 22.53 10.62
C THR A 374 3.78 22.77 11.80
N VAL A 375 3.11 21.73 12.31
CA VAL A 375 2.28 21.83 13.52
C VAL A 375 3.12 22.19 14.74
N LEU A 376 4.23 21.49 14.96
CA LEU A 376 5.13 21.71 16.10
C LEU A 376 5.58 23.17 16.21
N HIS A 377 6.05 23.77 15.11
CA HIS A 377 6.68 25.09 15.14
C HIS A 377 5.72 26.28 14.95
N PHE A 378 4.53 26.07 14.38
CA PHE A 378 3.64 27.16 14.01
C PHE A 378 2.22 27.06 14.56
N ALA A 379 1.66 25.86 14.80
CA ALA A 379 0.25 25.73 15.15
C ALA A 379 -0.13 26.33 16.52
N THR A 380 0.81 26.39 17.47
CA THR A 380 0.53 26.84 18.85
C THR A 380 0.61 28.36 19.04
N LYS A 381 1.09 29.11 18.04
CA LYS A 381 1.33 30.56 18.14
C LYS A 381 0.06 31.42 18.10
N GLY A 382 -1.07 30.88 17.66
CA GLY A 382 -2.35 31.60 17.55
C GLY A 382 -2.35 32.75 16.53
N ASN A 383 -1.38 32.76 15.60
CA ASN A 383 -1.20 33.82 14.60
C ASN A 383 -1.68 33.36 13.21
N LYS A 384 -1.47 34.19 12.18
CA LYS A 384 -1.83 33.82 10.79
C LYS A 384 -1.07 32.57 10.32
N ASP A 385 0.19 32.40 10.72
CA ASP A 385 0.98 31.21 10.38
C ASP A 385 0.41 29.94 11.01
N SER A 386 -0.17 30.03 12.22
CA SER A 386 -0.85 28.90 12.85
C SER A 386 -2.00 28.37 12.01
N VAL A 387 -2.80 29.27 11.42
CA VAL A 387 -3.90 28.89 10.51
C VAL A 387 -3.37 28.19 9.27
N VAL A 388 -2.30 28.73 8.66
CA VAL A 388 -1.68 28.15 7.46
C VAL A 388 -1.09 26.78 7.77
N ALA A 389 -0.41 26.62 8.91
CA ALA A 389 0.18 25.35 9.34
C ALA A 389 -0.89 24.28 9.53
N ILE A 390 -1.94 24.58 10.29
CA ILE A 390 -3.04 23.65 10.56
C ILE A 390 -3.73 23.25 9.25
N ARG A 391 -3.98 24.22 8.36
CA ARG A 391 -4.64 23.96 7.08
C ARG A 391 -3.78 23.09 6.16
N PHE A 392 -2.48 23.38 6.07
CA PHE A 392 -1.55 22.56 5.31
C PHE A 392 -1.53 21.12 5.82
N SER A 393 -1.30 20.92 7.13
CA SER A 393 -1.22 19.59 7.73
C SER A 393 -2.53 18.81 7.60
N ALA A 394 -3.67 19.47 7.81
CA ALA A 394 -4.99 18.84 7.63
C ALA A 394 -5.26 18.50 6.15
N THR A 395 -4.79 19.30 5.20
CA THR A 395 -4.92 19.02 3.76
C THR A 395 -4.11 17.80 3.35
N VAL A 396 -2.87 17.66 3.86
CA VAL A 396 -2.03 16.48 3.62
C VAL A 396 -2.75 15.20 4.06
N VAL A 397 -3.30 15.20 5.29
CA VAL A 397 -4.07 14.07 5.83
C VAL A 397 -5.36 13.83 5.05
N PHE A 398 -6.06 14.88 4.64
CA PHE A 398 -7.29 14.78 3.87
C PHE A 398 -7.05 14.13 2.51
N ILE A 399 -6.04 14.57 1.76
CA ILE A 399 -5.74 14.01 0.43
C ILE A 399 -5.28 12.55 0.54
N SER A 400 -4.44 12.23 1.54
CA SER A 400 -4.04 10.84 1.79
C SER A 400 -5.26 9.95 2.10
N SER A 401 -6.10 10.39 3.03
CA SER A 401 -7.23 9.58 3.51
C SER A 401 -8.40 9.49 2.50
N ILE A 402 -8.69 10.54 1.74
CA ILE A 402 -9.72 10.51 0.69
C ILE A 402 -9.33 9.58 -0.46
N ALA A 403 -8.03 9.43 -0.76
CA ALA A 403 -7.57 8.47 -1.75
C ALA A 403 -7.94 7.02 -1.35
N ASN A 404 -7.80 6.65 -0.08
CA ASN A 404 -8.29 5.35 0.44
C ASN A 404 -9.81 5.18 0.28
N PHE A 405 -10.57 6.25 0.52
CA PHE A 405 -12.02 6.23 0.29
C PHE A 405 -12.36 6.00 -1.19
N PHE A 406 -11.63 6.60 -2.12
CA PHE A 406 -11.81 6.37 -3.55
C PHE A 406 -11.41 4.95 -3.98
N ILE A 407 -10.35 4.36 -3.40
CA ILE A 407 -10.00 2.94 -3.63
C ILE A 407 -11.18 2.04 -3.23
N PHE A 408 -11.74 2.27 -2.04
CA PHE A 408 -12.92 1.55 -1.57
C PHE A 408 -14.10 1.75 -2.53
N LEU A 409 -14.39 2.98 -2.94
CA LEU A 409 -15.49 3.31 -3.84
C LEU A 409 -15.35 2.65 -5.22
N CYS A 410 -14.15 2.66 -5.80
CA CYS A 410 -13.85 1.96 -7.04
C CYS A 410 -14.10 0.45 -6.91
N GLY A 411 -13.77 -0.13 -5.75
CA GLY A 411 -14.02 -1.54 -5.47
C GLY A 411 -15.50 -1.87 -5.37
N VAL A 412 -16.27 -1.02 -4.68
CA VAL A 412 -17.73 -1.13 -4.59
C VAL A 412 -18.38 -1.07 -5.98
N PHE A 413 -18.00 -0.12 -6.82
CA PHE A 413 -18.54 0.03 -8.18
C PHE A 413 -18.19 -1.13 -9.10
N THR A 414 -17.01 -1.72 -8.94
CA THR A 414 -16.56 -2.82 -9.79
C THR A 414 -17.03 -4.20 -9.31
N GLY A 415 -17.55 -4.30 -8.09
CA GLY A 415 -18.19 -5.50 -7.55
C GLY A 415 -17.27 -6.72 -7.50
N THR A 416 -17.80 -7.90 -7.83
CA THR A 416 -17.09 -9.21 -7.74
C THR A 416 -15.90 -9.35 -8.70
N LYS A 417 -15.64 -8.36 -9.56
CA LYS A 417 -14.48 -8.38 -10.46
C LYS A 417 -13.17 -8.16 -9.71
N TYR A 418 -13.18 -7.28 -8.71
CA TYR A 418 -11.99 -6.90 -7.95
C TYR A 418 -12.16 -7.03 -6.45
N PHE A 419 -13.37 -7.00 -5.89
CA PHE A 419 -13.63 -7.35 -4.50
C PHE A 419 -13.78 -8.86 -4.32
N TYR A 420 -13.48 -9.33 -3.12
CA TYR A 420 -13.93 -10.66 -2.71
C TYR A 420 -15.46 -10.74 -2.73
N ASP A 421 -15.99 -11.93 -3.01
CA ASP A 421 -17.44 -12.13 -3.15
C ASP A 421 -18.20 -11.68 -1.90
N TRP A 422 -17.66 -11.96 -0.70
CA TRP A 422 -18.24 -11.57 0.59
C TRP A 422 -18.21 -10.05 0.84
N ALA A 423 -17.32 -9.31 0.17
CA ALA A 423 -17.20 -7.85 0.25
C ALA A 423 -18.01 -7.13 -0.84
N SER A 424 -18.53 -7.85 -1.83
CA SER A 424 -19.31 -7.27 -2.93
C SER A 424 -20.73 -6.88 -2.51
N LEU A 425 -21.28 -5.84 -3.16
CA LEU A 425 -22.67 -5.40 -2.97
C LEU A 425 -23.72 -6.51 -3.24
N LYS A 426 -23.38 -7.56 -4.01
CA LYS A 426 -24.27 -8.70 -4.24
C LYS A 426 -24.69 -9.41 -2.94
N HIS A 427 -23.84 -9.40 -1.92
CA HIS A 427 -24.12 -10.01 -0.61
C HIS A 427 -24.39 -8.99 0.49
N PHE A 428 -24.73 -7.75 0.11
CA PHE A 428 -24.98 -6.65 1.05
C PHE A 428 -26.05 -6.98 2.10
N GLN A 429 -27.12 -7.67 1.71
CA GLN A 429 -28.20 -8.05 2.64
C GLN A 429 -27.72 -9.02 3.73
N LYS A 430 -26.75 -9.91 3.42
CA LYS A 430 -26.19 -10.86 4.39
C LYS A 430 -25.21 -10.19 5.35
N ASN A 431 -24.39 -9.25 4.86
CA ASN A 431 -23.29 -8.63 5.62
C ASN A 431 -23.45 -7.12 5.87
N LYS A 432 -24.70 -6.62 5.95
CA LYS A 432 -25.03 -5.18 6.02
C LYS A 432 -24.19 -4.41 7.05
N ARG A 433 -24.00 -4.97 8.25
CA ARG A 433 -23.22 -4.32 9.33
C ARG A 433 -21.72 -4.19 9.01
N GLN A 434 -21.13 -5.20 8.39
CA GLN A 434 -19.71 -5.18 8.02
C GLN A 434 -19.44 -4.15 6.92
N HIS A 435 -20.36 -4.02 5.94
CA HIS A 435 -20.25 -2.98 4.91
C HIS A 435 -20.34 -1.57 5.51
N TYR A 436 -21.30 -1.29 6.40
CA TYR A 436 -21.34 0.01 7.08
C TYR A 436 -20.10 0.28 7.91
N TYR A 437 -19.55 -0.75 8.56
CA TYR A 437 -18.31 -0.59 9.33
C TYR A 437 -17.10 -0.29 8.44
N ALA A 438 -17.00 -0.94 7.27
CA ALA A 438 -15.97 -0.63 6.29
C ALA A 438 -16.08 0.80 5.75
N VAL A 439 -17.30 1.26 5.42
CA VAL A 439 -17.56 2.65 5.02
C VAL A 439 -17.17 3.61 6.13
N ALA A 440 -17.60 3.34 7.37
CA ALA A 440 -17.29 4.19 8.51
C ALA A 440 -15.77 4.32 8.71
N LYS A 441 -15.00 3.23 8.58
CA LYS A 441 -13.53 3.30 8.63
C LYS A 441 -12.94 4.16 7.52
N ALA A 442 -13.38 3.95 6.28
CA ALA A 442 -12.84 4.68 5.12
C ALA A 442 -13.16 6.18 5.16
N VAL A 443 -14.31 6.57 5.72
CA VAL A 443 -14.76 7.98 5.81
C VAL A 443 -14.24 8.69 7.07
N ASN A 444 -13.80 7.97 8.10
CA ASN A 444 -13.48 8.56 9.39
C ASN A 444 -12.40 9.65 9.32
N LEU A 445 -11.20 9.29 8.82
CA LEU A 445 -10.10 10.24 8.71
C LEU A 445 -10.38 11.41 7.76
N PRO A 446 -10.93 11.22 6.53
CA PRO A 446 -11.20 12.35 5.66
C PRO A 446 -12.25 13.30 6.26
N PHE A 447 -13.22 12.77 7.01
CA PHE A 447 -14.21 13.58 7.72
C PHE A 447 -13.58 14.51 8.76
N TRP A 448 -12.77 13.97 9.68
CA TRP A 448 -12.13 14.79 10.72
C TRP A 448 -11.08 15.75 10.16
N SER A 449 -10.32 15.35 9.14
CA SER A 449 -9.41 16.28 8.48
C SER A 449 -10.15 17.41 7.75
N LEU A 450 -11.31 17.12 7.14
CA LEU A 450 -12.14 18.14 6.49
C LEU A 450 -12.71 19.13 7.52
N ILE A 451 -13.19 18.62 8.67
CA ILE A 451 -13.62 19.48 9.79
C ILE A 451 -12.47 20.37 10.26
N CYS A 452 -11.26 19.83 10.36
CA CYS A 452 -10.08 20.61 10.75
C CYS A 452 -9.76 21.71 9.72
N ILE A 453 -9.82 21.41 8.42
CA ILE A 453 -9.66 22.40 7.34
C ILE A 453 -10.71 23.50 7.45
N LEU A 454 -11.99 23.13 7.54
CA LEU A 454 -13.09 24.09 7.61
C LEU A 454 -13.04 24.93 8.89
N GLY A 455 -12.73 24.31 10.03
CA GLY A 455 -12.58 25.04 11.30
C GLY A 455 -11.38 25.97 11.32
N SER A 456 -10.32 25.67 10.55
CA SER A 456 -9.17 26.57 10.35
C SER A 456 -9.51 27.83 9.53
N LEU A 457 -10.69 27.89 8.88
CA LEU A 457 -11.16 29.13 8.22
C LEU A 457 -11.67 30.18 9.22
N GLY A 458 -11.90 29.79 10.48
CA GLY A 458 -12.36 30.67 11.55
C GLY A 458 -11.25 31.55 12.15
N SER A 459 -11.44 31.93 13.41
CA SER A 459 -10.46 32.76 14.14
C SER A 459 -9.11 32.06 14.31
N ALA A 460 -8.01 32.80 14.16
CA ALA A 460 -6.65 32.30 14.38
C ALA A 460 -6.42 31.81 15.82
N SER A 461 -7.12 32.39 16.81
CA SER A 461 -7.08 31.93 18.20
C SER A 461 -7.82 30.60 18.43
N ALA A 462 -8.84 30.31 17.61
CA ALA A 462 -9.67 29.11 17.75
C ALA A 462 -9.09 27.90 17.01
N ALA A 463 -8.32 28.13 15.93
CA ALA A 463 -7.79 27.08 15.06
C ALA A 463 -6.99 25.98 15.81
N PRO A 464 -6.10 26.28 16.79
CA PRO A 464 -5.36 25.24 17.49
C PRO A 464 -6.27 24.31 18.31
N TYR A 465 -7.35 24.83 18.88
CA TYR A 465 -8.32 24.02 19.61
C TYR A 465 -9.07 23.06 18.67
N VAL A 466 -9.42 23.53 17.46
CA VAL A 466 -10.03 22.68 16.43
C VAL A 466 -9.09 21.52 16.05
N LEU A 467 -7.79 21.80 15.91
CA LEU A 467 -6.78 20.77 15.65
C LEU A 467 -6.78 19.71 16.76
N TYR A 468 -6.67 20.12 18.02
CA TYR A 468 -6.63 19.18 19.16
C TYR A 468 -7.89 18.33 19.27
N VAL A 469 -9.06 18.94 19.10
CA VAL A 469 -10.35 18.23 19.12
C VAL A 469 -10.42 17.22 17.99
N SER A 470 -10.07 17.63 16.76
CA SER A 470 -10.12 16.73 15.59
C SER A 470 -9.14 15.56 15.73
N PHE A 471 -7.94 15.83 16.27
CA PHE A 471 -6.92 14.83 16.50
C PHE A 471 -7.35 13.78 17.53
N LEU A 472 -7.98 14.20 18.64
CA LEU A 472 -8.50 13.28 19.66
C LEU A 472 -9.77 12.56 19.22
N ALA A 473 -10.65 13.23 18.46
CA ALA A 473 -11.93 12.66 18.04
C ALA A 473 -11.79 11.59 16.95
N ALA A 474 -10.77 11.68 16.09
CA ALA A 474 -10.49 10.69 15.04
C ALA A 474 -10.26 9.25 15.59
N PRO A 475 -9.39 8.99 16.58
CA PRO A 475 -9.26 7.66 17.18
C PRO A 475 -10.52 7.26 17.98
N CYS A 476 -11.11 8.18 18.75
CA CYS A 476 -12.33 7.90 19.51
C CYS A 476 -13.48 7.42 18.62
N SER A 477 -13.66 8.02 17.44
CA SER A 477 -14.69 7.64 16.47
C SER A 477 -14.45 6.26 15.84
N PHE A 478 -13.21 5.76 15.75
CA PHE A 478 -12.96 4.36 15.39
C PHE A 478 -13.51 3.37 16.43
N PHE A 479 -13.30 3.67 17.72
CA PHE A 479 -13.84 2.84 18.80
C PHE A 479 -15.36 2.90 18.87
N VAL A 480 -15.93 4.11 18.77
CA VAL A 480 -17.39 4.31 18.76
C VAL A 480 -18.03 3.60 17.57
N SER A 481 -17.50 3.76 16.35
CA SER A 481 -18.04 3.10 15.16
C SER A 481 -18.00 1.57 15.28
N LYS A 482 -16.94 1.00 15.86
CA LYS A 482 -16.87 -0.44 16.16
C LYS A 482 -17.94 -0.86 17.17
N LEU A 483 -18.08 -0.15 18.27
CA LEU A 483 -19.05 -0.46 19.33
C LEU A 483 -20.49 -0.41 18.81
N VAL A 484 -20.84 0.62 18.04
CA VAL A 484 -22.17 0.84 17.46
C VAL A 484 -22.48 -0.20 16.38
N LEU A 485 -21.59 -0.38 15.41
CA LEU A 485 -21.88 -1.18 14.20
C LEU A 485 -21.65 -2.68 14.40
N MET A 486 -20.68 -3.09 15.24
CA MET A 486 -20.43 -4.51 15.56
C MET A 486 -21.23 -4.98 16.79
N ASN A 487 -21.99 -4.08 17.43
CA ASN A 487 -23.00 -4.38 18.44
C ASN A 487 -22.47 -5.20 19.63
N HIS A 488 -21.27 -4.87 20.11
CA HIS A 488 -20.76 -5.42 21.38
C HIS A 488 -21.69 -5.06 22.53
N PHE A 489 -22.33 -3.87 22.50
CA PHE A 489 -23.35 -3.50 23.48
C PHE A 489 -24.60 -4.36 23.42
N GLY A 490 -25.11 -4.73 22.23
CA GLY A 490 -26.25 -5.64 22.11
C GLY A 490 -25.94 -7.04 22.65
N LYS A 491 -24.75 -7.57 22.38
CA LYS A 491 -24.31 -8.89 22.91
C LYS A 491 -23.98 -8.85 24.39
N ALA A 492 -23.31 -7.81 24.88
CA ALA A 492 -22.98 -7.62 26.30
C ALA A 492 -24.25 -7.32 27.11
N ALA A 493 -25.16 -6.48 26.61
CA ALA A 493 -26.46 -6.23 27.25
C ALA A 493 -27.36 -7.46 27.20
N ALA A 494 -27.35 -8.26 26.13
CA ALA A 494 -28.05 -9.54 26.08
C ALA A 494 -27.43 -10.58 27.04
N TYR A 495 -26.10 -10.62 27.14
CA TYR A 495 -25.38 -11.47 28.09
C TYR A 495 -25.68 -11.07 29.54
N ILE A 496 -25.61 -9.77 29.87
CA ILE A 496 -25.95 -9.23 31.18
C ILE A 496 -27.43 -9.45 31.49
N ARG A 497 -28.34 -9.19 30.54
CA ARG A 497 -29.77 -9.46 30.68
C ARG A 497 -30.04 -10.95 30.92
N ASN A 498 -29.38 -11.85 30.21
CA ASN A 498 -29.50 -13.29 30.41
C ASN A 498 -28.90 -13.75 31.75
N THR A 499 -27.83 -13.10 32.22
CA THR A 499 -27.21 -13.36 33.52
C THR A 499 -28.12 -12.89 34.66
N ILE A 500 -28.74 -11.71 34.50
CA ILE A 500 -29.75 -11.19 35.43
C ILE A 500 -31.00 -12.08 35.40
N ARG A 501 -31.47 -12.51 34.22
CA ARG A 501 -32.64 -13.40 34.10
C ARG A 501 -32.38 -14.78 34.69
N ARG A 502 -31.15 -15.32 34.59
CA ARG A 502 -30.72 -16.54 35.29
C ARG A 502 -30.66 -16.37 36.81
N LYS A 503 -30.24 -15.20 37.31
CA LYS A 503 -30.31 -14.88 38.75
C LYS A 503 -31.76 -14.71 39.23
N VAL A 504 -32.63 -14.14 38.41
CA VAL A 504 -34.06 -13.90 38.72
C VAL A 504 -34.93 -15.16 38.49
N SER A 505 -34.48 -16.17 37.73
CA SER A 505 -35.17 -17.47 37.63
C SER A 505 -34.82 -18.45 38.76
N PHE A 506 -33.84 -18.10 39.61
CA PHE A 506 -33.41 -18.91 40.76
C PHE A 506 -33.72 -18.34 42.17
N PRO A 507 -34.79 -17.56 42.44
CA PRO A 507 -35.17 -17.23 43.81
C PRO A 507 -36.32 -18.08 44.36
N ASN A 508 -36.78 -19.17 43.71
CA ASN A 508 -37.96 -19.90 44.20
C ASN A 508 -37.98 -21.43 44.04
N LYS A 509 -36.84 -22.10 44.06
CA LYS A 509 -36.74 -23.58 44.20
C LYS A 509 -35.77 -23.99 45.31
N ARG A 510 -35.91 -23.35 46.48
CA ARG A 510 -35.06 -23.63 47.67
C ARG A 510 -35.86 -23.84 48.96
N LYS A 511 -37.14 -24.20 48.87
CA LYS A 511 -37.96 -24.47 50.06
C LYS A 511 -38.74 -25.78 50.08
N GLU A 512 -38.68 -26.63 49.05
CA GLU A 512 -39.36 -27.95 49.06
C GLU A 512 -38.41 -29.16 49.02
N ASP A 513 -37.17 -29.02 48.55
CA ASP A 513 -36.26 -30.17 48.39
C ASP A 513 -35.46 -30.54 49.66
N ASP A 514 -35.43 -29.68 50.69
CA ASP A 514 -34.69 -29.95 51.95
C ASP A 514 -35.36 -31.02 52.83
N SER A 515 -36.64 -31.36 52.60
CA SER A 515 -37.33 -32.43 53.33
C SER A 515 -37.11 -33.83 52.75
N ILE A 516 -36.69 -33.92 51.47
CA ILE A 516 -36.45 -35.19 50.77
C ILE A 516 -34.96 -35.56 50.83
N ALA A 517 -34.06 -34.56 50.84
CA ALA A 517 -32.61 -34.77 50.92
C ALA A 517 -32.16 -35.32 52.28
N THR A 518 -32.77 -34.90 53.39
CA THR A 518 -32.42 -35.39 54.74
C THR A 518 -32.80 -36.85 54.98
N LYS A 519 -33.76 -37.39 54.21
CA LYS A 519 -34.19 -38.80 54.32
C LYS A 519 -33.36 -39.77 53.48
N LYS A 520 -32.60 -39.26 52.49
CA LYS A 520 -31.77 -40.07 51.58
C LYS A 520 -30.29 -40.14 51.98
N ILE A 521 -29.82 -39.22 52.84
CA ILE A 521 -28.41 -39.13 53.25
C ILE A 521 -28.06 -40.15 54.35
N SER A 522 -29.06 -40.75 55.03
CA SER A 522 -28.81 -41.83 56.01
C SER A 522 -28.54 -43.20 55.39
N GLU A 523 -28.80 -43.41 54.09
CA GLU A 523 -28.68 -44.73 53.45
C GLU A 523 -27.45 -44.91 52.54
N SER A 524 -26.65 -43.87 52.29
CA SER A 524 -25.58 -43.92 51.27
C SER A 524 -24.15 -43.75 51.82
N LEU A 525 -23.92 -43.96 53.11
CA LEU A 525 -22.62 -43.76 53.76
C LEU A 525 -21.75 -45.03 53.83
N GLU A 526 -22.05 -46.05 53.02
CA GLU A 526 -21.18 -47.21 52.87
C GLU A 526 -20.58 -47.28 51.45
N THR A 527 -19.25 -47.18 51.43
CA THR A 527 -18.29 -47.82 50.51
C THR A 527 -17.74 -47.10 49.26
N ILE A 528 -16.46 -46.69 49.43
CA ILE A 528 -15.26 -47.07 48.66
C ILE A 528 -14.81 -46.21 47.44
N TYR A 529 -13.49 -45.97 47.47
CA TYR A 529 -12.57 -45.14 46.69
C TYR A 529 -12.37 -45.53 45.20
N PRO A 530 -11.67 -44.69 44.39
CA PRO A 530 -11.70 -44.63 42.92
C PRO A 530 -10.50 -45.32 42.22
N ASP A 531 -10.61 -45.62 40.92
CA ASP A 531 -9.43 -45.91 40.08
C ASP A 531 -9.55 -45.51 38.60
N SER A 532 -8.51 -44.79 38.16
CA SER A 532 -7.81 -44.78 36.85
C SER A 532 -8.57 -44.60 35.51
N TYR A 533 -8.19 -43.54 34.78
CA TYR A 533 -8.49 -43.31 33.36
C TYR A 533 -7.31 -43.77 32.48
N VAL A 534 -7.57 -44.58 31.45
CA VAL A 534 -6.62 -44.95 30.38
C VAL A 534 -7.15 -44.44 29.03
N ILE A 535 -6.24 -43.82 28.25
CA ILE A 535 -6.43 -43.28 26.91
C ILE A 535 -6.38 -44.43 25.88
N LYS A 536 -7.32 -44.47 24.92
CA LYS A 536 -7.25 -45.38 23.77
C LYS A 536 -7.40 -44.62 22.45
N ASN A 537 -6.40 -44.83 21.59
CA ASN A 537 -6.26 -44.33 20.23
C ASN A 537 -6.65 -45.49 19.30
N GLU A 538 -7.59 -45.32 18.37
CA GLU A 538 -7.90 -46.32 17.35
C GLU A 538 -8.62 -45.63 16.17
N ASN A 539 -7.97 -45.59 15.00
CA ASN A 539 -8.59 -45.42 13.69
C ASN A 539 -7.75 -46.22 12.67
N MET A 540 -8.16 -47.46 12.44
CA MET A 540 -7.98 -48.18 11.17
C MET A 540 -9.37 -48.66 10.75
N ASN A 541 -9.83 -48.18 9.60
CA ASN A 541 -10.38 -48.98 8.49
C ASN A 541 -10.64 -48.07 7.29
#